data_AF-A0A8A2VBV9-F1
#
_entry.id   AF-A0A8A2VBV9-F1
#
_cell.length_a   1.000
_cell.length_b   1.000
_cell.length_c   1.000
_cell.angle_alpha   90.00
_cell.angle_beta   90.00
_cell.angle_gamma   90.00
#
_symmetry.space_group_name_H-M   'P 1'
#
loop_
_entity.id
_entity.type
_entity.pdbx_description
1 polymer ?
#
loop_
_entity_poly.entity_id
_entity_poly.type
_entity_poly.pdbx_seq_one_letter_code
_entity_poly.pdbx_strand_id
1 'polypeptide(L)' 'MTDETAGPAARPTCPDCDAPVLTVTVVGPTDGFVAPCGCRIAPLALEAPLE' A
#
# COMPACT_ATOMS: atom_id res chain seq x y z
N MET A 1 23.16 -21.00 10.10
CA MET A 1 21.70 -21.20 10.15
C MET A 1 21.09 -19.85 9.84
N THR A 2 20.84 -19.55 8.56
CA THR A 2 20.15 -18.32 8.19
C THR A 2 19.35 -18.61 6.93
N ASP A 3 18.10 -19.00 7.14
CA ASP A 3 17.07 -18.96 6.11
C ASP A 3 16.15 -17.81 6.54
N GLU A 4 16.52 -16.59 6.13
CA GLU A 4 15.59 -15.47 6.18
C GLU A 4 14.64 -15.66 4.99
N THR A 5 13.69 -16.59 5.16
CA THR A 5 12.50 -16.62 4.31
C THR A 5 11.76 -15.32 4.60
N ALA A 6 12.12 -14.28 3.87
CA ALA A 6 11.24 -13.15 3.61
C ALA A 6 9.99 -13.77 2.95
N GLY A 7 9.00 -14.12 3.76
CA GLY A 7 7.69 -14.56 3.28
C GLY A 7 7.18 -13.58 2.22
N PRO A 8 6.37 -14.03 1.24
CA PRO A 8 5.94 -13.19 0.14
C PRO A 8 5.39 -11.89 0.74
N ALA A 9 6.10 -10.79 0.52
CA ALA A 9 5.76 -9.50 1.11
C ALA A 9 4.29 -9.26 0.78
N ALA A 10 3.43 -9.35 1.79
CA ALA A 10 2.00 -9.26 1.59
C ALA A 10 1.75 -7.88 0.98
N ARG A 11 1.38 -7.85 -0.30
CA ARG A 11 1.13 -6.58 -0.97
C ARG A 11 0.00 -5.90 -0.20
N PRO A 12 0.11 -4.60 0.08
CA PRO A 12 -0.98 -3.90 0.74
C PRO A 12 -2.27 -4.09 -0.05
N THR A 13 -3.38 -4.21 0.67
CA THR A 13 -4.73 -4.16 0.08
C THR A 13 -5.31 -2.77 0.23
N CYS A 14 -6.18 -2.41 -0.70
CA CYS A 14 -6.86 -1.12 -0.67
C CYS A 14 -7.88 -1.11 0.48
N PRO A 15 -7.81 -0.17 1.43
CA PRO A 15 -8.71 -0.15 2.58
C PRO A 15 -10.20 0.08 2.22
N ASP A 16 -10.49 0.70 1.08
CA ASP A 16 -11.86 0.96 0.64
C ASP A 16 -12.56 -0.23 -0.05
N CYS A 17 -11.80 -1.11 -0.70
CA CYS A 17 -12.39 -2.15 -1.57
C CYS A 17 -11.72 -3.52 -1.45
N ASP A 18 -10.75 -3.67 -0.56
CA ASP A 18 -9.94 -4.88 -0.35
C ASP A 18 -9.21 -5.40 -1.59
N ALA A 19 -9.11 -4.58 -2.65
CA ALA A 19 -8.39 -4.96 -3.86
C ALA A 19 -6.87 -4.93 -3.63
N PRO A 20 -6.10 -5.83 -4.27
CA PRO A 20 -4.65 -5.84 -4.16
C PRO A 20 -4.05 -4.57 -4.78
N VAL A 21 -3.21 -3.86 -4.02
CA VAL A 21 -2.52 -2.66 -4.49
C VAL A 21 -1.33 -3.05 -5.36
N LEU A 22 -1.39 -2.67 -6.64
CA LEU A 22 -0.28 -2.86 -7.58
C LEU A 22 0.60 -1.60 -7.64
N THR A 23 -0.01 -0.43 -7.59
CA THR A 23 0.67 0.86 -7.71
C THR A 23 -0.11 1.93 -6.97
N VAL A 24 0.60 2.89 -6.36
CA VAL A 24 0.00 4.05 -5.70
C VAL A 24 0.51 5.29 -6.41
N THR A 25 -0.42 6.13 -6.87
CA THR A 25 -0.11 7.40 -7.50
C THR A 25 -0.39 8.52 -6.51
N VAL A 26 0.65 9.14 -5.98
CA VAL A 26 0.54 10.26 -5.03
C VAL A 26 0.29 11.55 -5.82
N VAL A 27 -0.84 12.21 -5.57
CA VAL A 27 -1.22 13.46 -6.23
C VAL A 27 -1.02 14.67 -5.30
N GLY A 28 -1.04 14.44 -3.99
CA GLY A 28 -0.75 15.43 -2.97
C GLY A 28 -0.26 14.76 -1.68
N PRO A 29 0.17 15.56 -0.69
CA PRO A 29 0.72 15.02 0.56
C PRO A 29 -0.28 14.15 1.32
N THR A 30 -1.57 14.46 1.21
CA THR A 30 -2.66 13.72 1.87
C THR A 30 -3.47 12.88 0.90
N ASP A 31 -3.14 12.89 -0.40
CA ASP A 31 -3.99 12.38 -1.45
C ASP A 31 -3.23 11.55 -2.46
N GLY A 32 -3.64 10.30 -2.60
CA GLY A 32 -3.16 9.37 -3.61
C GLY A 32 -4.28 8.51 -4.15
N PHE A 33 -4.00 7.84 -5.25
CA PHE A 33 -4.90 6.90 -5.89
C PHE A 33 -4.25 5.54 -6.01
N VAL A 34 -5.03 4.51 -5.75
CA VAL A 34 -4.60 3.12 -5.85
C VAL A 34 -4.96 2.58 -7.23
N ALA A 35 -4.02 1.96 -7.93
CA ALA A 35 -4.30 1.19 -9.14
C ALA A 35 -4.29 -0.32 -8.81
N PRO A 36 -5.29 -1.09 -9.28
CA PRO A 36 -6.21 -0.78 -10.38
C PRO A 36 -7.60 -0.30 -9.95
N CYS A 37 -7.93 -0.32 -8.65
CA CYS A 37 -9.28 0.00 -8.17
C CYS A 37 -9.69 1.46 -8.33
N GLY A 38 -8.71 2.39 -8.40
CA GLY A 38 -8.95 3.82 -8.52
C GLY A 38 -9.39 4.50 -7.21
N CYS A 39 -9.38 3.78 -6.09
CA CYS A 39 -9.76 4.33 -4.79
C CYS A 39 -8.80 5.45 -4.36
N ARG A 40 -9.35 6.49 -3.72
CA ARG A 40 -8.59 7.61 -3.17
C ARG A 40 -8.18 7.29 -1.75
N ILE A 41 -6.90 7.35 -1.46
CA ILE A 41 -6.33 7.03 -0.15
C ILE A 41 -5.40 8.16 0.32
N ALA A 42 -5.12 8.19 1.61
CA ALA A 42 -4.00 8.97 2.12
C ALA A 42 -2.71 8.14 1.97
N PRO A 43 -1.69 8.60 1.22
CA PRO A 43 -0.41 7.90 1.06
C PRO A 43 0.24 7.58 2.41
N LEU A 44 0.14 8.52 3.36
CA LEU A 44 0.58 8.41 4.75
C LEU A 44 0.01 7.19 5.48
N ALA A 45 -1.17 6.70 5.09
CA ALA A 45 -1.77 5.51 5.68
C ALA A 45 -1.07 4.21 5.25
N LEU A 46 -0.35 4.24 4.12
CA LEU A 46 0.50 3.15 3.64
C LEU A 46 1.93 3.26 4.18
N GLU A 47 2.35 4.46 4.59
CA GLU A 47 3.72 4.77 5.03
C GLU A 47 3.98 4.47 6.51
N ALA A 48 3.04 3.89 7.25
CA ALA A 48 3.34 3.39 8.60
C ALA A 48 4.30 2.19 8.49
N PRO A 49 5.58 2.39 8.82
CA PRO A 49 6.00 2.29 10.21
C PRO A 49 6.94 3.45 10.59
N LEU A 50 6.45 4.38 11.40
CA LEU A 50 7.34 5.25 12.18
C LEU A 50 7.09 4.91 13.66
N GLU A 51 7.73 3.84 14.11
CA GLU A 51 8.12 3.68 15.53
C GLU A 51 9.39 4.49 15.81
#